data_AF-A0A2V1BQC5-F1
#
_entry.id   AF-A0A2V1BQC5-F1
#
_cell.length_a   1.000
_cell.length_b   1.000
_cell.length_c   1.000
_cell.angle_alpha   90.00
_cell.angle_beta   90.00
_cell.angle_gamma   90.00
#
_symmetry.space_group_name_H-M   'P 1'
#
loop_
_entity.id
_entity.type
_entity.pdbx_description
1 polymer ?
#
loop_
_entity_poly.entity_id
_entity_poly.type
_entity_poly.pdbx_seq_one_letter_code
_entity_poly.pdbx_strand_id
1 'polypeptide(L)'
;MIRVTPGTKVPIANLTGPLITGPEGLQVGLMTVLKAEGYIYVYSNGEPENFVVGRAKLSNAFDATKYQFLKKTETWVTGIPKANDTSYGIQGYVRSSGQGSIMYSNYLKKYLLFTGAYGYYMNFYTSDTPYGPWSGRYILTVECGYEINVHPQFSPGGNHRILYISSGAQDGITMYKVEFKY
;
A
#
# COMPACT_ATOMS: atom_id res chain seq x y z
N MET A 1 -8.19 -13.03 -23.40
CA MET A 1 -9.38 -12.24 -23.01
C MET A 1 -9.85 -12.80 -21.67
N ILE A 2 -9.64 -12.08 -20.57
CA ILE A 2 -10.13 -12.51 -19.25
C ILE A 2 -11.48 -11.83 -19.02
N ARG A 3 -12.54 -12.63 -18.92
CA ARG A 3 -13.89 -12.16 -18.64
C ARG A 3 -14.24 -12.54 -17.20
N VAL A 4 -14.16 -11.56 -16.31
CA VAL A 4 -14.75 -11.69 -14.97
C VAL A 4 -16.24 -11.42 -15.12
N THR A 5 -17.10 -12.40 -14.80
CA THR A 5 -18.56 -12.20 -14.78
C THR A 5 -19.01 -12.21 -13.32
N PRO A 6 -18.99 -11.07 -12.63
CA PRO A 6 -19.75 -10.95 -11.39
C PRO A 6 -21.24 -10.89 -11.80
N GLY A 7 -22.16 -11.41 -10.97
CA GLY A 7 -23.54 -11.76 -11.34
C GLY A 7 -24.39 -10.70 -12.07
N THR A 8 -25.63 -11.04 -12.43
CA THR A 8 -26.48 -10.27 -13.37
C THR A 8 -26.87 -8.83 -12.97
N LYS A 9 -26.39 -8.32 -11.83
CA LYS A 9 -26.73 -7.00 -11.27
C LYS A 9 -25.54 -6.10 -10.94
N VAL A 10 -24.32 -6.48 -11.31
CA VAL A 10 -23.11 -5.72 -10.94
C VAL A 10 -22.47 -5.04 -12.14
N PRO A 11 -21.79 -3.90 -11.94
CA PRO A 11 -21.18 -3.12 -13.02
C PRO A 11 -20.20 -3.98 -13.83
N ILE A 12 -20.34 -3.96 -15.16
CA ILE A 12 -19.32 -4.52 -16.05
C ILE A 12 -18.17 -3.51 -16.08
N ALA A 13 -17.07 -3.82 -15.40
CA ALA A 13 -15.84 -3.07 -15.51
C ALA A 13 -15.18 -3.40 -16.86
N ASN A 14 -15.03 -2.41 -17.73
CA ASN A 14 -14.20 -2.54 -18.93
C ASN A 14 -12.73 -2.35 -18.53
N LEU A 15 -11.89 -3.34 -18.84
CA LEU A 15 -10.45 -3.21 -18.69
C LEU A 15 -9.95 -2.09 -19.61
N THR A 16 -9.33 -1.06 -19.04
CA THR A 16 -8.68 0.00 -19.81
C THR A 16 -7.17 -0.23 -19.78
N GLY A 17 -6.58 -0.52 -20.94
CA GLY A 17 -5.15 -0.77 -21.09
C GLY A 17 -4.72 -2.23 -20.88
N PRO A 18 -3.45 -2.55 -21.17
CA PRO A 18 -2.88 -3.88 -20.92
C PRO A 18 -2.71 -4.15 -19.43
N LEU A 19 -2.64 -5.42 -19.04
CA LEU A 19 -2.20 -5.79 -17.70
C LEU A 19 -0.77 -5.30 -17.48
N ILE A 20 -0.53 -4.63 -16.35
CA ILE A 20 0.79 -4.09 -16.03
C ILE A 20 1.79 -5.21 -15.74
N THR A 21 1.35 -6.35 -15.23
CA THR A 21 2.20 -7.50 -14.88
C THR A 21 1.56 -8.83 -15.29
N GLY A 22 2.40 -9.81 -15.61
CA GLY A 22 2.00 -11.20 -15.87
C GLY A 22 2.16 -12.08 -14.62
N PRO A 23 1.82 -13.38 -14.69
CA PRO A 23 1.88 -14.29 -13.55
C PRO A 23 3.30 -14.49 -13.00
N GLU A 24 4.33 -14.28 -13.82
CA GLU A 24 5.75 -14.41 -13.45
C GLU A 24 6.32 -13.15 -12.77
N GLY A 25 5.61 -12.03 -12.87
CA GLY A 25 6.03 -10.75 -12.33
C GLY A 25 5.43 -10.47 -10.96
N LEU A 26 6.04 -9.54 -10.22
CA LEU A 26 5.45 -8.99 -9.01
C LEU A 26 4.03 -8.44 -9.31
N GLN A 27 3.09 -8.68 -8.39
CA GLN A 27 1.72 -8.16 -8.47
C GLN A 27 1.70 -6.66 -8.16
N VAL A 28 1.86 -5.83 -9.19
CA VAL A 28 2.06 -4.38 -9.05
C VAL A 28 0.82 -3.69 -8.47
N GLY A 29 1.02 -3.00 -7.34
CA GLY A 29 -0.02 -2.14 -6.75
C GLY A 29 -1.10 -2.90 -6.00
N LEU A 30 -0.85 -4.17 -5.66
CA LEU A 30 -1.78 -5.02 -4.90
C LEU A 30 -2.19 -4.41 -3.56
N MET A 31 -1.26 -3.70 -2.90
CA MET A 31 -1.52 -3.10 -1.60
C MET A 31 -2.20 -1.73 -1.75
N THR A 32 -1.55 -0.80 -2.42
CA THR A 32 -2.04 0.58 -2.55
C THR A 32 -1.29 1.32 -3.66
N VAL A 33 -1.90 2.40 -4.14
CA VAL A 33 -1.30 3.34 -5.10
C VAL A 33 -1.34 4.74 -4.50
N LEU A 34 -0.19 5.40 -4.46
CA LEU A 34 -0.02 6.73 -3.87
C LEU A 34 0.54 7.69 -4.91
N LYS A 35 -0.10 8.85 -5.09
CA LYS A 35 0.48 9.95 -5.86
C LYS A 35 1.37 10.79 -4.95
N ALA A 36 2.65 10.90 -5.29
CA ALA A 36 3.62 11.74 -4.58
C ALA A 36 4.74 12.17 -5.52
N GLU A 37 5.30 13.37 -5.34
CA GLU A 37 6.54 13.81 -6.00
C GLU A 37 6.49 13.77 -7.55
N GLY A 38 5.30 13.84 -8.16
CA GLY A 38 5.12 13.69 -9.62
C GLY A 38 5.11 12.24 -10.13
N TYR A 39 5.16 11.27 -9.22
CA TYR A 39 5.07 9.85 -9.48
C TYR A 39 3.74 9.27 -8.98
N ILE A 40 3.39 8.12 -9.53
CA ILE A 40 2.56 7.13 -8.85
C ILE A 40 3.48 6.08 -8.23
N TYR A 41 3.35 5.88 -6.93
CA TYR A 41 4.00 4.83 -6.17
C TYR A 41 3.03 3.66 -6.04
N VAL A 42 3.53 2.46 -6.28
CA VAL A 42 2.78 1.20 -6.23
C VAL A 42 3.43 0.30 -5.19
N TYR A 43 2.64 -0.20 -4.25
CA TYR A 43 3.12 -1.07 -3.19
C TYR A 43 2.56 -2.46 -3.40
N SER A 44 3.41 -3.45 -3.22
CA SER A 44 3.08 -4.85 -3.42
C SER A 44 3.66 -5.66 -2.27
N ASN A 45 3.03 -6.78 -1.95
CA ASN A 45 3.58 -7.70 -0.96
C ASN A 45 4.92 -8.26 -1.45
N GLY A 46 5.88 -8.37 -0.54
CA GLY A 46 7.20 -8.97 -0.78
C GLY A 46 7.51 -10.00 0.31
N GLU A 47 8.13 -11.09 -0.08
CA GLU A 47 8.51 -12.16 0.84
C GLU A 47 9.82 -11.83 1.58
N PRO A 48 10.02 -12.32 2.82
CA PRO A 48 9.05 -12.98 3.70
C PRO A 48 8.26 -12.00 4.62
N GLU A 49 8.75 -10.79 4.85
CA GLU A 49 8.08 -9.78 5.70
C GLU A 49 8.45 -8.36 5.23
N ASN A 50 8.26 -8.03 3.95
CA ASN A 50 8.54 -6.68 3.48
C ASN A 50 7.61 -6.25 2.34
N PHE A 51 7.55 -4.96 2.05
CA PHE A 51 6.83 -4.46 0.88
C PHE A 51 7.80 -4.10 -0.22
N VAL A 52 7.42 -4.37 -1.46
CA VAL A 52 8.13 -3.86 -2.62
C VAL A 52 7.43 -2.59 -3.09
N VAL A 53 8.21 -1.53 -3.26
CA VAL A 53 7.73 -0.25 -3.81
C VAL A 53 8.26 -0.06 -5.23
N GLY A 54 7.32 0.18 -6.14
CA GLY A 54 7.60 0.64 -7.49
C GLY A 54 7.11 2.08 -7.68
N ARG A 55 7.58 2.72 -8.74
CA ARG A 55 7.05 4.01 -9.17
C ARG A 55 7.13 4.20 -10.68
N ALA A 56 6.22 4.99 -11.22
CA ALA A 56 6.30 5.54 -12.57
C ALA A 56 5.93 7.03 -12.52
N LYS A 57 6.48 7.83 -13.44
CA LYS A 57 5.99 9.22 -13.61
C LYS A 57 4.49 9.18 -13.88
N LEU A 58 3.74 10.15 -13.36
CA LEU A 58 2.28 10.18 -13.50
C LEU A 58 1.81 10.08 -14.97
N SER A 59 2.52 10.74 -15.90
CA SER A 59 2.24 10.68 -17.35
C SER A 59 2.39 9.27 -17.95
N ASN A 60 3.11 8.39 -17.26
CA ASN A 60 3.47 7.05 -17.71
C ASN A 60 2.79 5.97 -16.86
N ALA A 61 1.76 6.33 -16.09
CA ALA A 61 1.13 5.45 -15.11
C ALA A 61 0.61 4.13 -15.70
N PHE A 62 0.29 4.11 -17.00
CA PHE A 62 -0.24 2.95 -17.71
C PHE A 62 0.78 2.25 -18.60
N ASP A 63 2.06 2.65 -18.53
CA ASP A 63 3.15 2.03 -19.29
C ASP A 63 4.05 1.22 -18.33
N ALA A 64 3.83 -0.10 -18.31
CA ALA A 64 4.58 -1.05 -17.48
C ALA A 64 6.11 -0.94 -17.69
N THR A 65 6.56 -0.58 -18.90
CA THR A 65 7.99 -0.47 -19.22
C THR A 65 8.68 0.73 -18.58
N LYS A 66 7.89 1.68 -18.04
CA LYS A 66 8.40 2.90 -17.38
C LYS A 66 8.47 2.77 -15.88
N TYR A 67 7.99 1.67 -15.30
CA TYR A 67 8.07 1.46 -13.87
C TYR A 67 9.52 1.20 -13.44
N GLN A 68 9.87 1.78 -12.31
CA GLN A 68 11.11 1.56 -11.59
C GLN A 68 10.79 0.97 -10.23
N PHE A 69 11.58 0.03 -9.76
CA PHE A 69 11.42 -0.59 -8.45
C PHE A 69 12.65 -0.35 -7.59
N LEU A 70 12.42 -0.14 -6.30
CA LEU A 70 13.48 0.19 -5.35
C LEU A 70 14.17 -1.09 -4.87
N LYS A 71 15.48 -1.16 -5.05
CA LYS A 71 16.32 -2.17 -4.40
C LYS A 71 16.55 -1.81 -2.94
N LYS A 72 16.79 -2.83 -2.11
CA LYS A 72 17.22 -2.68 -0.72
C LYS A 72 18.58 -1.95 -0.58
N THR A 73 19.34 -1.85 -1.67
CA THR A 73 20.56 -1.02 -1.78
C THR A 73 20.26 0.44 -2.16
N GLU A 74 19.02 0.90 -1.98
CA GLU A 74 18.56 2.27 -2.25
C GLU A 74 18.65 2.74 -3.71
N THR A 75 18.72 1.79 -4.66
CA THR A 75 18.79 2.10 -6.10
C THR A 75 17.47 1.80 -6.82
N TRP A 76 17.02 2.72 -7.67
CA TRP A 76 15.85 2.53 -8.53
C TRP A 76 16.25 1.83 -9.83
N VAL A 77 15.64 0.68 -10.12
CA VAL A 77 15.91 -0.10 -11.32
C VAL A 77 14.66 -0.18 -12.18
N THR A 78 14.80 0.14 -13.47
CA THR A 78 13.69 0.05 -14.44
C THR A 78 13.33 -1.41 -14.73
N GLY A 79 12.03 -1.70 -14.79
CA GLY A 79 11.48 -3.03 -15.05
C GLY A 79 10.82 -3.64 -13.82
N ILE A 80 9.76 -4.42 -14.06
CA ILE A 80 9.03 -5.11 -13.00
C ILE A 80 9.86 -6.33 -12.54
N PRO A 81 10.18 -6.45 -11.25
CA PRO A 81 10.94 -7.58 -10.75
C PRO A 81 10.14 -8.88 -10.83
N LYS A 82 10.85 -10.01 -10.85
CA LYS A 82 10.23 -11.32 -10.67
C LYS A 82 9.62 -11.43 -9.28
N ALA A 83 8.53 -12.17 -9.15
CA ALA A 83 7.82 -12.31 -7.87
C ALA A 83 8.71 -12.86 -6.73
N ASN A 84 9.73 -13.65 -7.05
CA ASN A 84 10.66 -14.25 -6.09
C ASN A 84 11.98 -13.46 -5.90
N ASP A 85 12.13 -12.29 -6.52
CA ASP A 85 13.35 -11.47 -6.36
C ASP A 85 13.29 -10.67 -5.05
N THR A 86 14.00 -11.17 -4.04
CA THR A 86 14.03 -10.57 -2.70
C THR A 86 15.00 -9.39 -2.58
N SER A 87 15.65 -8.95 -3.67
CA SER A 87 16.55 -7.80 -3.66
C SER A 87 15.83 -6.44 -3.65
N TYR A 88 14.51 -6.44 -3.91
CA TYR A 88 13.65 -5.26 -3.91
C TYR A 88 12.93 -5.07 -2.58
N GLY A 89 12.63 -3.82 -2.23
CA GLY A 89 11.94 -3.47 -1.00
C GLY A 89 11.89 -1.98 -0.69
N ILE A 90 10.97 -1.60 0.20
CA ILE A 90 11.02 -0.33 0.93
C ILE A 90 12.26 -0.25 1.84
N GLN A 91 12.62 0.96 2.26
CA GLN A 91 13.77 1.20 3.14
C GLN A 91 13.39 1.12 4.62
N GLY A 92 14.28 0.57 5.44
CA GLY A 92 14.00 0.27 6.85
C GLY A 92 13.23 -1.03 7.04
N TYR A 93 12.79 -1.29 8.27
CA TYR A 93 12.07 -2.51 8.61
C TYR A 93 10.60 -2.21 8.89
N VAL A 94 9.72 -2.87 8.16
CA VAL A 94 8.27 -2.82 8.35
C VAL A 94 7.78 -4.25 8.51
N ARG A 95 7.13 -4.51 9.64
CA ARG A 95 6.55 -5.82 9.91
C ARG A 95 5.12 -5.86 9.37
N SER A 96 4.84 -6.84 8.52
CA SER A 96 3.50 -7.10 8.02
C SER A 96 3.32 -8.59 7.75
N SER A 97 2.10 -9.09 7.95
CA SER A 97 1.70 -10.45 7.53
C SER A 97 0.43 -10.40 6.69
N GLY A 98 0.24 -9.30 5.95
CA GLY A 98 -0.92 -9.06 5.10
C GLY A 98 -0.81 -7.77 4.30
N GLN A 99 -1.93 -7.40 3.68
CA GLN A 99 -2.08 -6.13 2.99
C GLN A 99 -2.13 -4.95 3.97
N GLY A 100 -1.81 -3.78 3.46
CA GLY A 100 -1.79 -2.53 4.21
C GLY A 100 -2.22 -1.35 3.35
N SER A 101 -2.07 -0.15 3.89
CA SER A 101 -2.39 1.08 3.18
C SER A 101 -1.41 2.17 3.53
N ILE A 102 -1.12 3.04 2.58
CA ILE A 102 -0.24 4.19 2.78
C ILE A 102 -1.02 5.49 2.54
N MET A 103 -0.65 6.55 3.26
CA MET A 103 -1.12 7.90 2.97
C MET A 103 -0.10 8.94 3.42
N TYR A 104 -0.24 10.17 2.94
CA TYR A 104 0.43 11.32 3.55
C TYR A 104 -0.46 11.96 4.62
N SER A 105 0.06 12.17 5.83
CA SER A 105 -0.65 12.86 6.91
C SER A 105 -0.38 14.36 6.88
N ASN A 106 -1.44 15.15 6.73
CA ASN A 106 -1.36 16.61 6.80
C ASN A 106 -1.08 17.12 8.22
N TYR A 107 -1.38 16.32 9.24
CA TYR A 107 -1.15 16.66 10.65
C TYR A 107 0.31 16.45 11.02
N LEU A 108 0.80 15.23 10.80
CA LEU A 108 2.16 14.83 11.17
C LEU A 108 3.21 15.29 10.16
N LYS A 109 2.78 15.69 8.96
CA LYS A 109 3.66 16.02 7.81
C LYS A 109 4.59 14.87 7.42
N LYS A 110 4.12 13.63 7.56
CA LYS A 110 4.83 12.38 7.26
C LYS A 110 3.95 11.45 6.43
N TYR A 111 4.58 10.55 5.67
CA TYR A 111 3.92 9.37 5.14
C TYR A 111 3.65 8.39 6.28
N LEU A 112 2.45 7.81 6.27
CA LEU A 112 2.01 6.78 7.20
C LEU A 112 1.78 5.50 6.43
N LEU A 113 2.43 4.41 6.84
CA LEU A 113 2.21 3.07 6.31
C LEU A 113 1.54 2.23 7.39
N PHE A 114 0.29 1.85 7.15
CA PHE A 114 -0.52 1.01 8.01
C PHE A 114 -0.39 -0.45 7.59
N THR A 115 -0.14 -1.33 8.55
CA THR A 115 0.04 -2.76 8.32
C THR A 115 -0.62 -3.56 9.42
N GLY A 116 -0.81 -4.85 9.19
CA GLY A 116 -1.35 -5.73 10.21
C GLY A 116 -1.07 -7.20 9.96
N ALA A 117 -1.52 -8.01 10.91
CA ALA A 117 -1.55 -9.45 10.84
C ALA A 117 -2.90 -9.92 11.38
N TYR A 118 -3.62 -10.72 10.61
CA TYR A 118 -4.97 -11.19 10.97
C TYR A 118 -4.99 -11.87 12.34
N GLY A 119 -5.86 -11.44 13.25
CA GLY A 119 -5.96 -11.96 14.62
C GLY A 119 -4.84 -11.52 15.56
N TYR A 120 -3.95 -10.63 15.10
CA TYR A 120 -2.87 -10.04 15.89
C TYR A 120 -2.93 -8.52 15.73
N TYR A 121 -1.80 -7.88 15.45
CA TYR A 121 -1.67 -6.45 15.56
C TYR A 121 -2.17 -5.68 14.32
N MET A 122 -2.59 -4.44 14.56
CA MET A 122 -2.56 -3.36 13.58
C MET A 122 -1.53 -2.33 14.03
N ASN A 123 -0.69 -1.86 13.11
CA ASN A 123 0.30 -0.82 13.41
C ASN A 123 0.33 0.25 12.32
N PHE A 124 1.06 1.32 12.60
CA PHE A 124 1.58 2.18 11.56
C PHE A 124 3.07 2.49 11.74
N TYR A 125 3.66 2.96 10.65
CA TYR A 125 5.03 3.43 10.53
C TYR A 125 5.02 4.81 9.92
N THR A 126 6.03 5.62 10.19
CA THR A 126 6.15 6.99 9.65
C THR A 126 7.40 7.11 8.79
N SER A 127 7.36 7.95 7.75
CA SER A 127 8.55 8.31 6.96
C SER A 127 8.43 9.70 6.35
N ASP A 128 9.56 10.32 6.03
CA ASP A 128 9.64 11.56 5.27
C ASP A 128 9.43 11.37 3.76
N THR A 129 9.68 10.16 3.26
CA THR A 129 9.50 9.81 1.85
C THR A 129 8.46 8.70 1.72
N PRO A 130 7.86 8.50 0.53
CA PRO A 130 6.89 7.42 0.34
C PRO A 130 7.55 6.03 0.42
N TYR A 131 8.87 5.92 0.29
CA TYR A 131 9.57 4.62 0.21
C TYR A 131 10.45 4.30 1.42
N GLY A 132 10.49 5.17 2.43
CA GLY A 132 11.31 5.00 3.62
C GLY A 132 12.58 5.89 3.65
N PRO A 133 13.44 5.76 4.67
CA PRO A 133 13.37 4.76 5.73
C PRO A 133 12.14 4.94 6.63
N TRP A 134 11.49 3.83 6.97
CA TRP A 134 10.36 3.81 7.88
C TRP A 134 10.82 3.81 9.35
N SER A 135 10.06 4.48 10.20
CA SER A 135 10.30 4.57 11.65
C SER A 135 10.17 3.22 12.37
N GLY A 136 10.35 3.23 13.69
CA GLY A 136 9.85 2.15 14.54
C GLY A 136 8.33 1.97 14.44
N ARG A 137 7.86 0.82 14.92
CA ARG A 137 6.46 0.39 14.91
C ARG A 137 5.63 1.13 15.96
N TYR A 138 4.52 1.74 15.55
CA TYR A 138 3.48 2.25 16.45
C TYR A 138 2.29 1.29 16.44
N ILE A 139 2.05 0.60 17.56
CA ILE A 139 0.94 -0.36 17.68
C ILE A 139 -0.37 0.39 17.92
N LEU A 140 -1.38 0.15 17.10
CA LEU A 140 -2.73 0.72 17.24
C LEU A 140 -3.66 -0.21 18.02
N THR A 141 -3.62 -1.50 17.71
CA THR A 141 -4.37 -2.56 18.41
C THR A 141 -3.57 -3.86 18.35
N VAL A 142 -3.82 -4.74 19.31
CA VAL A 142 -3.24 -6.10 19.38
C VAL A 142 -4.15 -7.18 18.78
N GLU A 143 -5.33 -6.77 18.31
CA GLU A 143 -6.27 -7.60 17.56
C GLU A 143 -6.90 -6.79 16.39
N CYS A 144 -6.79 -7.31 15.17
CA CYS A 144 -7.44 -6.75 13.97
C CYS A 144 -7.78 -7.82 12.93
N GLY A 145 -8.61 -7.43 11.96
CA GLY A 145 -8.87 -8.23 10.76
C GLY A 145 -7.75 -8.17 9.72
N TYR A 146 -8.05 -8.63 8.50
CA TYR A 146 -7.24 -8.54 7.29
C TYR A 146 -7.53 -7.23 6.54
N GLU A 147 -6.71 -6.91 5.53
CA GLU A 147 -6.86 -5.73 4.65
C GLU A 147 -6.98 -4.38 5.39
N ILE A 148 -5.86 -3.90 5.92
CA ILE A 148 -5.83 -2.62 6.63
C ILE A 148 -5.94 -1.47 5.63
N ASN A 149 -7.07 -0.77 5.64
CA ASN A 149 -7.36 0.35 4.72
C ASN A 149 -7.55 1.64 5.50
N VAL A 150 -6.83 2.70 5.13
CA VAL A 150 -7.04 4.03 5.71
C VAL A 150 -7.91 4.89 4.80
N HIS A 151 -8.84 5.65 5.40
CA HIS A 151 -9.84 6.45 4.70
C HIS A 151 -9.61 7.94 4.95
N PRO A 152 -8.58 8.57 4.34
CA PRO A 152 -8.23 9.97 4.60
C PRO A 152 -9.37 10.94 4.31
N GLN A 153 -10.25 10.63 3.35
CA GLN A 153 -11.41 11.44 2.99
C GLN A 153 -12.43 11.60 4.13
N PHE A 154 -12.40 10.73 5.15
CA PHE A 154 -13.28 10.84 6.31
C PHE A 154 -12.66 11.66 7.46
N SER A 155 -11.41 12.11 7.31
CA SER A 155 -10.77 12.97 8.30
C SER A 155 -11.46 14.34 8.36
N PRO A 156 -11.98 14.79 9.52
CA PRO A 156 -12.63 16.09 9.65
C PRO A 156 -11.70 17.23 9.23
N GLY A 157 -12.17 18.05 8.28
CA GLY A 157 -11.41 19.17 7.72
C GLY A 157 -10.15 18.77 6.95
N GLY A 158 -9.95 17.49 6.63
CA GLY A 158 -8.80 17.01 5.86
C GLY A 158 -7.43 17.20 6.53
N ASN A 159 -7.41 17.54 7.83
CA ASN A 159 -6.16 17.81 8.54
C ASN A 159 -5.41 16.53 8.93
N HIS A 160 -6.05 15.36 8.90
CA HIS A 160 -5.48 14.05 9.27
C HIS A 160 -5.08 13.92 10.74
N ARG A 161 -5.64 14.76 11.65
CA ARG A 161 -5.53 14.58 13.11
C ARG A 161 -6.38 13.40 13.58
N ILE A 162 -7.56 13.23 13.00
CA ILE A 162 -8.42 12.08 13.19
C ILE A 162 -8.44 11.28 11.89
N LEU A 163 -8.11 9.99 11.97
CA LEU A 163 -8.18 9.05 10.86
C LEU A 163 -9.19 7.94 11.15
N TYR A 164 -9.78 7.43 10.07
CA TYR A 164 -10.63 6.26 10.10
C TYR A 164 -9.94 5.15 9.32
N ILE A 165 -9.79 4.00 9.97
CA ILE A 165 -9.08 2.84 9.43
C ILE A 165 -10.05 1.66 9.49
N SER A 166 -10.10 0.84 8.45
CA SER A 166 -10.88 -0.39 8.45
C SER A 166 -10.00 -1.62 8.39
N SER A 167 -10.52 -2.73 8.94
CA SER A 167 -10.01 -4.08 8.70
C SER A 167 -11.19 -5.06 8.59
N GLY A 168 -11.11 -6.05 7.70
CA GLY A 168 -12.14 -7.06 7.51
C GLY A 168 -11.84 -8.37 8.25
N ALA A 169 -12.83 -8.93 8.93
CA ALA A 169 -12.80 -10.27 9.51
C ALA A 169 -13.99 -11.09 9.00
N GLN A 170 -14.09 -12.36 9.42
CA GLN A 170 -15.14 -13.27 8.95
C GLN A 170 -16.56 -12.76 9.26
N ASP A 171 -16.71 -12.00 10.34
CA ASP A 171 -17.98 -11.48 10.86
C ASP A 171 -18.30 -10.05 10.42
N GLY A 172 -17.40 -9.36 9.70
CA GLY A 172 -17.67 -8.04 9.15
C GLY A 172 -16.43 -7.15 8.99
N ILE A 173 -16.67 -5.86 8.75
CA ILE A 173 -15.62 -4.84 8.67
C ILE A 173 -15.65 -3.99 9.94
N THR A 174 -14.53 -3.94 10.65
CA THR A 174 -14.36 -3.10 11.84
C THR A 174 -13.75 -1.76 11.45
N MET A 175 -14.39 -0.67 11.86
CA MET A 175 -13.88 0.70 11.71
C MET A 175 -13.24 1.18 13.01
N TYR A 176 -12.00 1.62 12.93
CA TYR A 176 -11.23 2.22 14.01
C TYR A 176 -11.13 3.72 13.79
N LYS A 177 -11.39 4.50 14.85
CA LYS A 177 -11.08 5.93 14.90
C LYS A 177 -9.73 6.10 15.62
N VAL A 178 -8.74 6.62 14.91
CA VAL A 178 -7.44 6.97 15.47
C VAL A 178 -7.35 8.48 15.61
N GLU A 179 -7.09 8.97 16.82
CA GLU A 179 -6.89 10.40 17.09
C GLU A 179 -5.45 10.64 17.54
N PHE A 180 -4.72 11.45 16.78
CA PHE A 180 -3.40 11.92 17.18
C PHE A 180 -3.54 13.08 18.17
N LYS A 181 -2.90 12.95 19.33
CA LYS A 181 -2.80 13.98 20.37
C LYS A 181 -1.31 14.32 20.53
N TYR A 182 -0.84 15.20 19.66
CA TYR A 182 0.54 15.68 19.65
C TYR A 182 0.52 17.20 19.61
#